data_AF-A0A951FJG7-F1
#
_entry.id   AF-A0A951FJG7-F1
#
_cell.length_a   1.000
_cell.length_b   1.000
_cell.length_c   1.000
_cell.angle_alpha   90.00
_cell.angle_beta   90.00
_cell.angle_gamma   90.00
#
_symmetry.space_group_name_H-M   'P 1'
#
loop_
_entity.id
_entity.type
_entity.pdbx_description
1 polymer ?
#
loop_
_entity_poly.entity_id
_entity_poly.type
_entity_poly.pdbx_seq_one_letter_code
_entity_poly.pdbx_strand_id
1 'polypeptide(L)'
;MNTTNFDWRWIGVILIVLFVLFPSRETRIVLGLIGAAWMIQAGLEPWRAGRTSVLGNTKVTYWRGQRIETKVPTRTRIRSVSSLQMAASAIYLLVGVASGLAAIYSFAQISGLV
;
A
#
# COMPACT_ATOMS: atom_id res chain seq x y z
N MET A 1 -3.70 -20.19 -33.83
CA MET A 1 -4.63 -19.68 -32.79
C MET A 1 -3.95 -18.53 -32.08
N ASN A 2 -4.40 -17.29 -32.28
CA ASN A 2 -3.86 -16.14 -31.56
C ASN A 2 -4.50 -16.10 -30.17
N THR A 3 -3.74 -16.40 -29.13
CA THR A 3 -4.15 -16.14 -27.76
C THR A 3 -4.00 -14.64 -27.50
N THR A 4 -5.08 -13.89 -27.64
CA THR A 4 -5.13 -12.48 -27.23
C THR A 4 -4.98 -12.45 -25.71
N ASN A 5 -3.79 -12.11 -25.23
CA ASN A 5 -3.55 -11.90 -23.80
C ASN A 5 -4.28 -10.63 -23.39
N PHE A 6 -5.45 -10.79 -22.78
CA PHE A 6 -6.20 -9.68 -22.20
C PHE A 6 -5.44 -9.15 -20.98
N ASP A 7 -4.92 -7.92 -21.06
CA ASP A 7 -4.27 -7.26 -19.94
C ASP A 7 -5.33 -6.77 -18.94
N TRP A 8 -5.46 -7.50 -17.84
CA TRP A 8 -6.42 -7.22 -16.77
C TRP A 8 -6.27 -5.82 -16.15
N ARG A 9 -5.12 -5.15 -16.33
CA ARG A 9 -4.89 -3.77 -15.86
C ARG A 9 -5.89 -2.78 -16.46
N TRP A 10 -6.40 -3.06 -17.66
CA TRP A 10 -7.45 -2.25 -18.29
C TRP A 10 -8.76 -2.25 -17.51
N ILE A 11 -9.09 -3.32 -16.78
CA ILE A 11 -10.25 -3.34 -15.88
C ILE A 11 -10.08 -2.28 -14.79
N GLY A 12 -8.88 -2.21 -14.19
CA GLY A 12 -8.56 -1.21 -13.17
C GLY A 12 -8.70 0.22 -13.70
N VAL A 13 -8.17 0.49 -14.90
CA VAL A 13 -8.29 1.81 -15.54
C VAL A 13 -9.75 2.18 -15.79
N ILE A 14 -10.54 1.25 -16.33
CA ILE A 14 -11.97 1.47 -16.60
C ILE A 14 -12.73 1.76 -15.31
N LEU A 15 -12.46 1.02 -14.23
CA LEU A 15 -13.08 1.27 -12.93
C LEU A 15 -12.75 2.66 -12.40
N ILE A 16 -11.47 3.07 -12.43
CA ILE A 16 -11.06 4.42 -12.01
C ILE A 16 -11.80 5.48 -12.83
N VAL A 17 -11.85 5.34 -14.15
CA VAL A 17 -12.54 6.28 -15.05
C VAL A 17 -14.03 6.34 -14.73
N LEU A 18 -14.71 5.20 -14.54
CA LEU A 18 -16.11 5.14 -14.17
C LEU A 18 -16.39 5.83 -12.83
N PHE A 19 -15.52 5.59 -11.84
CA PHE A 19 -15.65 6.20 -10.52
C PHE A 19 -15.45 7.72 -10.53
N VAL A 20 -14.61 8.23 -11.43
CA VAL A 20 -14.36 9.67 -11.59
C VAL A 20 -15.47 10.35 -12.40
N LEU A 21 -15.91 9.73 -13.50
CA LEU A 21 -16.89 10.33 -14.43
C LEU A 21 -18.34 10.22 -13.93
N PHE A 22 -18.66 9.19 -13.15
CA PHE A 22 -20.01 8.96 -12.62
C PHE A 22 -20.00 8.89 -11.08
N PRO A 23 -19.74 10.02 -10.39
CA PRO A 23 -19.60 10.01 -8.94
C PRO A 23 -20.97 9.99 -8.25
N SER A 24 -21.48 8.80 -7.94
CA SER A 24 -22.60 8.61 -7.01
C SER A 24 -22.17 8.89 -5.56
N ARG A 25 -23.12 8.97 -4.63
CA ARG A 25 -22.77 9.14 -3.21
C ARG A 25 -22.04 7.91 -2.66
N GLU A 26 -22.47 6.72 -3.08
CA GLU A 26 -21.90 5.43 -2.71
C GLU A 26 -20.48 5.29 -3.25
N THR A 27 -20.22 5.68 -4.51
CA THR A 27 -18.87 5.59 -5.07
C THR A 27 -17.89 6.52 -4.36
N ARG A 28 -18.32 7.72 -3.94
CA ARG A 28 -17.49 8.64 -3.16
C ARG A 28 -17.11 8.08 -1.79
N ILE A 29 -18.03 7.37 -1.13
CA ILE A 29 -17.76 6.68 0.14
C ILE A 29 -16.72 5.59 -0.08
N VAL A 30 -16.90 4.74 -1.09
CA VAL A 30 -15.96 3.66 -1.40
C VAL A 30 -14.57 4.22 -1.74
N LEU A 31 -14.49 5.22 -2.61
CA LEU A 31 -13.23 5.90 -2.94
C LEU A 31 -12.60 6.56 -1.72
N GLY A 32 -13.40 7.21 -0.87
CA GLY A 32 -12.96 7.83 0.37
C GLY A 32 -12.34 6.81 1.34
N LEU A 33 -12.97 5.64 1.49
CA LEU A 33 -12.45 4.56 2.32
C LEU A 33 -11.18 3.93 1.75
N ILE A 34 -11.12 3.70 0.43
CA ILE A 34 -9.92 3.16 -0.23
C ILE A 34 -8.76 4.16 -0.12
N GLY A 35 -9.02 5.44 -0.38
CA GLY A 35 -8.04 6.52 -0.24
C GLY A 35 -7.55 6.66 1.20
N ALA A 36 -8.46 6.63 2.17
CA ALA A 36 -8.14 6.65 3.59
C ALA A 36 -7.24 5.48 3.99
N ALA A 37 -7.60 4.25 3.58
CA ALA A 37 -6.81 3.06 3.83
C ALA A 37 -5.41 3.19 3.21
N TRP A 38 -5.32 3.65 1.97
CA TRP A 38 -4.03 3.85 1.31
C TRP A 38 -3.17 4.89 2.02
N MET A 39 -3.74 6.04 2.41
CA MET A 39 -3.01 7.09 3.12
C MET A 39 -2.53 6.63 4.51
N ILE A 40 -3.35 5.85 5.23
CA ILE A 40 -2.92 5.24 6.49
C ILE A 40 -1.75 4.27 6.24
N GLN A 41 -1.83 3.44 5.20
CA GLN A 41 -0.75 2.52 4.84
C GLN A 41 0.55 3.27 4.49
N ALA A 42 0.46 4.33 3.68
CA ALA A 42 1.59 5.17 3.30
C ALA A 42 2.19 5.90 4.51
N GLY A 43 1.35 6.42 5.41
CA GLY A 43 1.77 7.04 6.65
C GLY A 43 2.49 6.05 7.59
N LEU A 44 2.10 4.77 7.59
CA LEU A 44 2.75 3.73 8.38
C LEU A 44 4.02 3.14 7.73
N GLU A 45 4.23 3.35 6.44
CA GLU A 45 5.35 2.77 5.68
C GLU A 45 6.73 3.08 6.30
N PRO A 46 7.07 4.32 6.67
CA PRO A 46 8.37 4.64 7.27
C PRO A 46 8.63 3.86 8.56
N TRP A 47 7.58 3.54 9.31
CA TRP A 47 7.64 2.80 10.57
C TRP A 47 7.71 1.29 10.37
N ARG A 48 7.29 0.80 9.20
CA ARG A 48 7.36 -0.61 8.81
C ARG A 48 8.62 -0.97 8.04
N ALA A 49 9.28 0.00 7.41
CA ALA A 49 10.51 -0.20 6.63
C ALA A 49 11.66 -0.81 7.46
N GLY A 50 11.66 -0.64 8.79
CA GLY A 50 12.59 -1.33 9.69
C GLY A 50 12.28 -2.83 9.89
N ARG A 51 11.15 -3.34 9.40
CA ARG A 51 10.72 -4.75 9.48
C ARG A 51 10.74 -5.47 8.14
N THR A 52 11.13 -4.80 7.05
CA THR A 52 11.32 -5.47 5.77
C THR A 52 12.53 -6.38 5.90
N SER A 53 12.27 -7.65 6.21
CA SER A 53 13.20 -8.75 6.05
C SER A 53 13.71 -8.67 4.61
N VAL A 54 14.93 -8.13 4.43
CA VAL A 54 15.64 -8.27 3.16
C VAL A 54 15.76 -9.78 2.99
N LEU A 55 15.04 -10.33 2.00
CA LEU A 55 15.07 -11.74 1.65
C LEU A 55 16.52 -12.20 1.74
N GLY A 56 16.81 -13.12 2.67
CA GLY A 56 18.18 -13.52 2.97
C GLY A 56 18.83 -14.02 1.69
N ASN A 57 19.77 -13.25 1.14
CA ASN A 57 20.44 -13.65 -0.08
C ASN A 57 21.27 -14.90 0.21
N THR A 58 21.06 -15.95 -0.58
CA THR A 58 21.91 -17.15 -0.54
C THR A 58 23.15 -16.82 -1.34
N LYS A 59 24.31 -16.75 -0.68
CA LYS A 59 25.59 -16.57 -1.36
C LYS A 59 26.11 -17.93 -1.77
N VAL A 60 26.26 -18.16 -3.07
CA VAL A 60 26.92 -19.35 -3.60
C VAL A 60 28.39 -19.02 -3.82
N THR A 61 29.29 -19.80 -3.23
CA THR A 61 30.73 -19.66 -3.42
C THR A 61 31.30 -21.01 -3.87
N TYR A 62 32.17 -21.00 -4.88
CA TYR A 62 32.87 -22.20 -5.34
C TYR A 62 34.27 -22.23 -4.75
N TRP A 63 34.64 -23.34 -4.12
CA TRP A 63 35.97 -23.53 -3.54
C TRP A 63 36.43 -24.97 -3.70
N ARG A 64 37.65 -25.19 -4.22
CA ARG A 64 38.22 -26.53 -4.49
C ARG A 64 37.27 -27.48 -5.23
N GLY A 65 36.52 -26.96 -6.21
CA GLY A 65 35.54 -27.75 -6.97
C GLY A 65 34.24 -28.08 -6.22
N GLN A 66 34.07 -27.62 -4.97
CA GLN A 66 32.83 -27.79 -4.20
C GLN A 66 31.97 -26.52 -4.24
N ARG A 67 30.66 -26.71 -4.30
CA ARG A 67 29.64 -25.65 -4.18
C ARG A 67 29.27 -25.46 -2.72
N ILE A 68 29.60 -24.30 -2.15
CA ILE A 68 29.26 -23.93 -0.78
C ILE A 68 28.13 -22.91 -0.83
N GLU A 69 26.96 -23.28 -0.32
CA GLU A 69 25.83 -22.37 -0.15
C GLU A 69 25.82 -21.82 1.25
N THR A 70 26.01 -20.50 1.37
CA THR A 70 25.90 -19.80 2.66
C THR A 70 24.61 -19.00 2.67
N LYS A 71 23.68 -19.39 3.53
CA LYS A 71 22.51 -18.55 3.85
C LYS A 71 23.01 -17.38 4.68
N VAL A 72 22.96 -16.17 4.12
CA VAL A 72 23.26 -14.96 4.90
C VAL A 72 22.09 -14.73 5.86
N PRO A 73 22.33 -14.58 7.17
CA PRO A 73 21.26 -14.27 8.10
C PRO A 73 20.61 -12.94 7.70
N THR A 74 19.28 -12.93 7.61
CA THR A 74 18.49 -11.71 7.40
C THR A 74 18.84 -10.72 8.50
N ARG A 75 19.61 -9.68 8.16
CA ARG A 75 19.88 -8.59 9.09
C ARG A 75 18.75 -7.57 8.98
N THR A 76 17.89 -7.55 9.99
CA THR A 76 16.88 -6.49 10.18
C THR A 76 17.63 -5.17 10.44
N ARG A 77 17.83 -4.35 9.41
CA ARG A 77 18.36 -2.99 9.61
C ARG A 77 17.19 -2.10 10.05
N ILE A 78 17.23 -1.66 11.30
CA ILE A 78 16.37 -0.58 11.77
C ILE A 78 16.84 0.68 11.04
N ARG A 79 16.09 1.12 10.02
CA ARG A 79 16.35 2.36 9.31
C ARG A 79 15.94 3.53 10.21
N SER A 80 16.86 4.47 10.46
CA SER A 80 16.49 5.71 11.14
C SER A 80 15.49 6.49 10.28
N VAL A 81 14.38 6.90 10.88
CA VAL A 81 13.35 7.71 10.23
C VAL A 81 13.79 9.17 10.33
N SER A 82 13.86 9.87 9.20
CA SER A 82 14.18 11.31 9.19
C SER A 82 13.02 12.15 9.69
N SER A 83 13.29 13.35 10.22
CA SER A 83 12.24 14.29 10.67
C SER A 83 11.26 14.67 9.56
N LEU A 84 11.73 14.78 8.31
CA LEU A 84 10.87 15.01 7.15
C LEU A 84 9.92 13.84 6.88
N GLN A 85 10.41 12.61 7.01
CA GLN A 85 9.57 11.40 6.88
C GLN A 85 8.55 11.30 8.01
N MET A 86 8.90 11.71 9.23
CA MET A 86 7.94 11.78 10.34
C MET A 86 6.84 12.81 10.05
N ALA A 87 7.19 14.00 9.58
CA ALA A 87 6.22 15.03 9.23
C ALA A 87 5.28 14.58 8.11
N ALA A 88 5.84 14.02 7.02
CA ALA A 88 5.05 13.47 5.93
C ALA A 88 4.14 12.32 6.41
N SER A 89 4.66 11.41 7.23
CA SER A 89 3.89 10.32 7.84
C SER A 89 2.71 10.84 8.65
N ALA A 90 2.92 11.85 9.49
CA ALA A 90 1.87 12.46 10.30
C ALA A 90 0.78 13.09 9.42
N ILE A 91 1.15 13.78 8.35
CA ILE A 91 0.18 14.35 7.39
C ILE A 91 -0.64 13.24 6.74
N TYR A 92 -0.01 12.19 6.22
CA TYR A 92 -0.73 11.07 5.61
C TYR A 92 -1.68 10.38 6.60
N LEU A 93 -1.27 10.19 7.85
CA LEU A 93 -2.13 9.62 8.89
C LEU A 93 -3.31 10.53 9.21
N LEU A 94 -3.08 11.84 9.39
CA LEU A 94 -4.15 12.80 9.69
C LEU A 94 -5.17 12.87 8.56
N VAL A 95 -4.71 13.00 7.31
CA VAL A 95 -5.60 13.06 6.15
C VAL A 95 -6.32 11.72 5.95
N GLY A 96 -5.62 10.60 6.15
CA GLY A 96 -6.22 9.26 6.07
C GLY A 96 -7.32 9.04 7.11
N VAL A 97 -7.09 9.43 8.38
CA VAL A 97 -8.10 9.32 9.44
C VAL A 97 -9.26 10.27 9.18
N ALA A 98 -9.00 11.53 8.83
CA ALA A 98 -10.04 12.51 8.55
C ALA A 98 -10.93 12.08 7.36
N SER A 99 -10.33 11.60 6.28
CA SER A 99 -11.07 11.09 5.12
C SER A 99 -11.86 9.83 5.44
N GLY A 100 -11.30 8.91 6.23
CA GLY A 100 -11.99 7.71 6.69
C GLY A 100 -13.22 8.05 7.55
N LEU A 101 -13.07 8.97 8.50
CA LEU A 101 -14.19 9.45 9.33
C LEU A 101 -15.26 10.15 8.50
N ALA A 102 -14.87 11.00 7.55
CA ALA A 102 -15.81 11.66 6.65
C ALA A 102 -16.60 10.66 5.79
N ALA A 103 -15.95 9.60 5.31
CA ALA A 103 -16.59 8.54 4.54
C ALA A 103 -17.56 7.71 5.41
N ILE A 104 -17.17 7.36 6.64
CA ILE A 104 -18.03 6.65 7.60
C ILE A 104 -19.24 7.50 7.96
N TYR A 105 -19.04 8.81 8.20
CA TYR A 105 -20.13 9.73 8.49
C TYR A 105 -21.10 9.84 7.32
N SER A 106 -20.57 9.96 6.09
CA SER A 106 -21.40 9.98 4.87
C SER A 106 -22.18 8.67 4.69
N PHE A 107 -21.59 7.54 5.05
CA PHE A 107 -22.28 6.24 5.05
C PHE A 107 -23.41 6.20 6.08
N ALA A 108 -23.16 6.67 7.32
CA ALA A 108 -24.15 6.73 8.38
C ALA A 108 -25.39 7.53 7.95
N GLN A 109 -25.17 8.69 7.30
CA GLN A 109 -26.24 9.53 6.75
C GLN A 109 -27.09 8.81 5.70
N ILE A 110 -26.45 8.06 4.78
CA ILE A 110 -27.18 7.32 3.73
C ILE A 110 -27.97 6.16 4.34
N SER A 111 -27.42 5.51 5.36
CA SER A 111 -28.06 4.38 6.05
C SER A 111 -29.19 4.79 7.02
N GLY A 112 -29.39 6.09 7.26
CA GLY A 112 -30.38 6.59 8.21
C GLY A 112 -30.04 6.33 9.69
N LEU A 113 -28.76 6.07 9.99
CA LEU A 113 -28.28 5.86 11.35
C LEU A 113 -28.06 7.18 12.11
N VAL A 114 -27.87 8.29 11.38
CA VAL A 114 -27.68 9.66 11.86
C VAL A 114 -28.31 10.61 10.86
#